data_AF-A0A4R9A624-F1
#
_entry.id   AF-A0A4R9A624-F1
#
_cell.length_a   1.000
_cell.length_b   1.000
_cell.length_c   1.000
_cell.angle_alpha   90.00
_cell.angle_beta   90.00
_cell.angle_gamma   90.00
#
_symmetry.space_group_name_H-M   'P 1'
#
loop_
_entity.id
_entity.type
_entity.pdbx_description
1 polymer ?
#
loop_
_entity_poly.entity_id
_entity_poly.type
_entity_poly.pdbx_seq_one_letter_code
_entity_poly.pdbx_strand_id
1 'polypeptide(L)'
;MCLLNAVQPVATLDPIIVPLVSICSVALTILAGFFGAWFQGRREHTKWQRDQRLKAYGDFFTATDNFLGAAHRGDESELSAVARDSLRSAALVRLLGPDDVYQAAAHLQDATKASVLALERRDPLLDQREDERLVAREAFIEIARAKIKMNR
;
A
#
# COMPACT_ATOMS: atom_id res chain seq x y z
N MET A 1 -44.21 32.65 -56.31
CA MET A 1 -43.62 32.30 -55.00
C MET A 1 -42.12 32.09 -55.20
N CYS A 2 -41.30 33.11 -54.97
CA CYS A 2 -39.84 32.99 -55.01
C CYS A 2 -39.32 33.06 -53.57
N LEU A 3 -38.75 31.96 -53.08
CA LEU A 3 -38.03 31.92 -51.81
C LEU A 3 -36.69 32.63 -52.02
N LEU A 4 -36.55 33.84 -51.47
CA LEU A 4 -35.29 34.56 -51.36
C LEU A 4 -34.42 33.82 -50.33
N ASN A 5 -33.47 33.01 -50.81
CA ASN A 5 -32.36 32.53 -50.01
C ASN A 5 -31.49 33.73 -49.62
N ALA A 6 -31.54 34.13 -48.35
CA ALA A 6 -30.58 35.06 -47.77
C ALA A 6 -29.21 34.36 -47.69
N VAL A 7 -28.39 34.54 -48.72
CA VAL A 7 -26.96 34.19 -48.67
C VAL A 7 -26.33 35.13 -47.65
N GLN A 8 -26.07 34.61 -46.45
CA GLN A 8 -25.29 35.33 -45.45
C GLN A 8 -23.85 35.48 -45.96
N PRO A 9 -23.23 36.67 -45.83
CA PRO A 9 -21.84 36.86 -46.20
C PRO A 9 -20.96 35.99 -45.30
N VAL A 10 -20.25 35.04 -45.91
CA VAL A 10 -19.21 34.28 -45.21
C VAL A 10 -18.10 35.28 -44.90
N ALA A 11 -17.97 35.67 -43.63
CA ALA A 11 -16.85 36.49 -43.18
C ALA A 11 -15.56 35.76 -43.57
N THR A 12 -14.78 36.33 -44.49
CA THR A 12 -13.48 35.82 -44.88
C THR A 12 -12.56 35.90 -43.68
N LEU A 13 -12.38 34.77 -43.01
CA LEU A 13 -11.37 34.57 -41.98
C LEU A 13 -9.99 34.90 -42.56
N ASP A 14 -9.29 35.81 -41.89
CA ASP A 14 -7.95 36.24 -42.26
C ASP A 14 -7.03 35.01 -42.40
N PRO A 15 -6.32 34.79 -43.51
CA PRO A 15 -5.52 33.58 -43.76
C PRO A 15 -4.45 33.30 -42.70
N ILE A 16 -4.11 34.28 -41.87
CA ILE A 16 -3.18 34.16 -40.73
C ILE A 16 -3.85 33.52 -39.49
N ILE A 17 -5.16 33.67 -39.32
CA ILE A 17 -5.90 33.16 -38.14
C ILE A 17 -6.07 31.64 -38.21
N VAL A 18 -6.24 31.08 -39.41
CA VAL A 18 -6.45 29.64 -39.64
C VAL A 18 -5.30 28.76 -39.11
N PRO A 19 -4.01 29.00 -39.45
CA PRO A 19 -2.91 28.19 -38.90
C PRO A 19 -2.74 28.37 -37.39
N LEU A 20 -3.04 29.56 -36.85
CA LEU A 20 -2.91 29.84 -35.43
C LEU A 20 -3.91 29.04 -34.58
N VAL A 21 -5.16 28.95 -35.04
CA VAL A 21 -6.19 28.09 -34.42
C VAL A 21 -5.82 26.62 -34.53
N SER A 22 -5.26 26.18 -35.66
CA SER A 22 -4.79 24.79 -35.84
C SER A 22 -3.68 24.42 -34.86
N ILE A 23 -2.66 25.26 -34.72
CA ILE A 23 -1.54 25.05 -33.77
C ILE A 23 -2.05 25.03 -32.33
N CYS A 24 -2.93 25.97 -31.96
CA CYS A 24 -3.54 25.99 -30.64
C CYS A 24 -4.34 24.70 -30.36
N SER A 25 -5.07 24.18 -31.35
CA SER A 25 -5.86 22.94 -31.20
C SER A 25 -4.96 21.71 -30.97
N VAL A 26 -3.84 21.63 -31.70
CA VAL A 26 -2.84 20.56 -31.52
C VAL A 26 -2.18 20.67 -30.14
N ALA A 27 -1.77 21.87 -29.74
CA ALA A 27 -1.16 22.11 -28.43
C ALA A 27 -2.10 21.72 -27.27
N LEU A 28 -3.38 22.09 -27.36
CA LEU A 28 -4.39 21.70 -26.38
C LEU A 28 -4.60 20.18 -26.32
N THR A 29 -4.56 19.51 -27.47
CA THR A 29 -4.68 18.04 -27.52
C THR A 29 -3.49 17.35 -26.86
N ILE A 30 -2.28 17.85 -27.10
CA ILE A 30 -1.06 17.32 -26.47
C ILE A 30 -1.11 17.54 -24.96
N LEU A 31 -1.49 18.74 -24.50
CA LEU A 31 -1.63 19.03 -23.08
C LEU A 31 -2.71 18.15 -22.43
N ALA A 32 -3.88 17.99 -23.06
CA ALA A 32 -4.93 17.11 -22.57
C ALA A 32 -4.47 15.65 -22.47
N GLY A 33 -3.74 15.15 -23.47
CA GLY A 33 -3.14 13.81 -23.45
C GLY A 33 -2.12 13.63 -22.31
N PHE A 34 -1.26 14.63 -22.11
CA PHE A 34 -0.28 14.63 -21.03
C PHE A 34 -0.95 14.62 -19.64
N PHE A 35 -1.94 15.48 -19.42
CA PHE A 35 -2.69 15.50 -18.16
C PHE A 35 -3.44 14.19 -17.92
N GLY A 36 -4.04 13.60 -18.96
CA GLY A 36 -4.70 12.29 -18.88
C GLY A 36 -3.74 11.19 -18.43
N ALA A 37 -2.58 11.07 -19.08
CA ALA A 37 -1.55 10.11 -18.71
C ALA A 37 -1.00 10.33 -17.30
N TRP A 38 -0.81 11.59 -16.89
CA TRP A 38 -0.35 11.94 -15.54
C TRP A 38 -1.35 11.51 -14.47
N PHE A 39 -2.64 11.79 -14.65
CA PHE A 39 -3.68 11.38 -13.70
C PHE A 39 -3.80 9.85 -13.62
N GLN A 40 -3.71 9.16 -14.76
CA GLN A 40 -3.71 7.70 -14.78
C GLN A 40 -2.49 7.14 -14.03
N GLY A 41 -1.29 7.69 -14.26
CA GLY A 41 -0.08 7.30 -13.57
C GLY A 41 -0.17 7.46 -12.05
N ARG A 42 -0.75 8.56 -11.56
CA ARG A 42 -0.96 8.74 -10.10
C ARG A 42 -1.91 7.71 -9.50
N ARG A 43 -2.98 7.33 -10.21
CA ARG A 43 -3.95 6.32 -9.75
C ARG A 43 -3.31 4.94 -9.67
N GLU A 44 -2.57 4.57 -10.72
CA GLU A 44 -1.84 3.30 -10.77
C GLU A 44 -0.76 3.23 -9.70
N HIS A 45 -0.01 4.32 -9.49
CA HIS A 45 1.00 4.40 -8.44
C HIS A 45 0.40 4.24 -7.04
N THR A 46 -0.73 4.89 -6.76
CA THR A 46 -1.42 4.77 -5.46
C THR A 46 -1.94 3.35 -5.24
N LYS A 47 -2.49 2.71 -6.27
CA LYS A 47 -2.92 1.31 -6.23
C LYS A 47 -1.73 0.40 -5.96
N TRP A 48 -0.63 0.59 -6.69
CA TRP A 48 0.59 -0.18 -6.52
C TRP A 48 1.14 -0.07 -5.10
N GLN A 49 1.25 1.15 -4.54
CA GLN A 49 1.70 1.34 -3.16
C GLN A 49 0.82 0.60 -2.15
N ARG A 50 -0.50 0.63 -2.33
CA ARG A 50 -1.44 -0.08 -1.46
C ARG A 50 -1.24 -1.60 -1.53
N ASP A 51 -1.06 -2.13 -2.74
CA ASP A 51 -0.87 -3.57 -2.95
C ASP A 51 0.49 -4.02 -2.36
N GLN A 52 1.54 -3.21 -2.47
CA GLN A 52 2.84 -3.48 -1.81
C GLN A 52 2.73 -3.48 -0.28
N ARG A 53 1.98 -2.53 0.31
CA ARG A 53 1.73 -2.50 1.76
C ARG A 53 0.98 -3.73 2.23
N LEU A 54 -0.11 -4.10 1.54
CA LEU A 54 -0.90 -5.27 1.88
C LEU A 54 -0.03 -6.54 1.84
N LYS A 55 0.81 -6.68 0.82
CA LYS A 55 1.76 -7.79 0.71
C LYS A 55 2.75 -7.80 1.88
N ALA A 56 3.39 -6.67 2.18
CA ALA A 56 4.33 -6.59 3.29
C ALA A 56 3.69 -6.94 4.65
N TYR A 57 2.46 -6.52 4.91
CA TYR A 57 1.74 -6.84 6.14
C TYR A 57 1.38 -8.33 6.21
N GLY A 58 0.98 -8.93 5.08
CA GLY A 58 0.72 -10.37 4.98
C GLY A 58 1.99 -11.19 5.22
N ASP A 59 3.09 -10.82 4.55
CA ASP A 59 4.39 -11.49 4.69
C ASP A 59 4.89 -11.43 6.15
N PHE A 60 4.74 -10.28 6.81
CA PHE A 60 5.08 -10.12 8.23
C PHE A 60 4.25 -11.03 9.15
N PHE A 61 2.96 -11.17 8.86
CA PHE A 61 2.10 -12.08 9.62
C PHE A 61 2.51 -13.53 9.48
N THR A 62 2.70 -13.97 8.24
CA THR A 62 3.12 -15.35 7.95
C THR A 62 4.47 -15.65 8.59
N ALA A 63 5.43 -14.72 8.51
CA ALA A 63 6.74 -14.90 9.14
C ALA A 63 6.66 -14.98 10.67
N THR A 64 5.79 -14.18 11.30
CA THR A 64 5.59 -14.20 12.77
C THR A 64 4.90 -15.48 13.23
N ASP A 65 3.87 -15.94 12.51
CA ASP A 65 3.16 -17.19 12.82
C ASP A 65 4.07 -18.41 12.61
N ASN A 66 4.88 -18.42 11.53
CA ASN A 66 5.88 -19.45 11.30
C ASN A 66 6.95 -19.45 12.40
N PHE A 67 7.37 -18.28 12.88
CA PHE A 67 8.39 -18.16 13.93
C PHE A 67 7.89 -18.79 15.24
N LEU A 68 6.65 -18.48 15.62
CA LEU A 68 6.00 -19.06 16.79
C LEU A 68 5.82 -20.58 16.62
N GLY A 69 5.40 -21.02 15.43
CA GLY A 69 5.27 -22.45 15.12
C GLY A 69 6.59 -23.22 15.23
N ALA A 70 7.69 -22.64 14.74
CA ALA A 70 9.03 -23.21 14.88
C ALA A 70 9.49 -23.27 16.35
N ALA A 71 9.21 -22.20 17.11
CA ALA A 71 9.51 -22.15 18.55
C ALA A 71 8.77 -23.26 19.32
N HIS A 72 7.49 -23.52 19.03
CA HIS A 72 6.74 -24.62 19.64
C HIS A 72 7.28 -26.01 19.28
N ARG A 73 7.84 -26.18 18.08
CA ARG A 73 8.47 -27.44 17.67
C ARG A 73 9.83 -27.67 18.32
N GLY A 74 10.51 -26.61 18.76
CA GLY A 74 11.85 -26.70 19.36
C GLY A 74 12.96 -27.03 18.35
N ASP A 75 12.74 -26.84 17.05
CA ASP A 75 13.78 -27.01 16.03
C ASP A 75 14.59 -25.71 15.87
N GLU A 76 15.79 -25.67 16.44
CA GLU A 76 16.68 -24.49 16.41
C GLU A 76 17.06 -24.08 14.98
N SER A 77 17.23 -25.05 14.08
CA SER A 77 17.65 -24.79 12.70
C SER A 77 16.54 -24.06 11.94
N GLU A 78 15.30 -24.55 12.09
CA GLU A 78 14.10 -23.93 11.55
C GLU A 78 13.85 -22.55 12.18
N LEU A 79 13.98 -22.45 13.51
CA LEU A 79 13.80 -21.20 14.25
C LEU A 79 14.75 -20.11 13.73
N SER A 80 16.02 -20.44 13.47
CA SER A 80 17.01 -19.49 12.96
C SER A 80 16.67 -19.00 11.54
N ALA A 81 16.14 -19.88 10.68
CA ALA A 81 15.75 -19.54 9.32
C ALA A 81 14.53 -18.61 9.33
N VAL A 82 13.52 -18.94 10.14
CA VAL A 82 12.29 -18.16 10.24
C VAL A 82 12.50 -16.84 10.99
N ALA A 83 13.42 -16.78 11.96
CA ALA A 83 13.80 -15.54 12.64
C ALA A 83 14.34 -14.50 11.65
N ARG A 84 15.15 -14.92 10.68
CA ARG A 84 15.64 -14.03 9.61
C ARG A 84 14.50 -13.51 8.73
N ASP A 85 13.54 -14.37 8.41
CA ASP A 85 12.36 -13.98 7.62
C ASP A 85 11.44 -13.01 8.37
N SER A 86 11.24 -13.22 9.67
CA SER A 86 10.53 -12.30 10.56
C SER A 86 11.20 -10.92 10.62
N LEU A 87 12.54 -10.87 10.76
CA LEU A 87 13.28 -9.60 10.72
C LEU A 87 13.18 -8.90 9.36
N ARG A 88 13.29 -9.65 8.26
CA ARG A 88 13.19 -9.11 6.90
C ARG A 88 11.80 -8.52 6.64
N SER A 89 10.76 -9.25 7.00
CA SER A 89 9.37 -8.81 6.80
C SER A 89 9.03 -7.62 7.69
N ALA A 90 9.51 -7.58 8.94
CA ALA A 90 9.39 -6.40 9.81
C ALA A 90 10.06 -5.14 9.20
N ALA A 91 11.23 -5.30 8.59
CA ALA A 91 11.90 -4.21 7.88
C ALA A 91 11.10 -3.71 6.66
N LEU A 92 10.40 -4.61 5.95
CA LEU A 92 9.49 -4.22 4.86
C LEU A 92 8.28 -3.43 5.38
N VAL A 93 7.72 -3.82 6.52
CA VAL A 93 6.65 -3.03 7.17
C VAL A 93 7.14 -1.64 7.53
N ARG A 94 8.37 -1.51 8.06
CA ARG A 94 8.97 -0.20 8.36
C ARG A 94 9.20 0.65 7.10
N LEU A 95 9.59 0.03 5.99
CA LEU A 95 9.90 0.75 4.75
C LEU A 95 8.64 1.22 4.01
N LEU A 96 7.60 0.38 4.00
CA LEU A 96 6.41 0.58 3.15
C LEU A 96 5.20 1.08 3.95
N GLY A 97 5.14 0.73 5.23
CA GLY A 97 4.02 1.04 6.12
C GLY A 97 4.13 2.43 6.74
N PRO A 98 2.99 3.01 7.14
CA PRO A 98 2.98 4.19 8.02
C PRO A 98 3.57 3.85 9.40
N ASP A 99 4.04 4.88 10.11
CA ASP A 99 4.74 4.71 11.40
C ASP A 99 3.90 4.00 12.47
N ASP A 100 2.59 4.21 12.51
CA ASP A 100 1.70 3.55 13.46
C ASP A 100 1.53 2.04 13.20
N VAL A 101 1.49 1.63 11.93
CA VAL A 101 1.50 0.20 11.56
C VAL A 101 2.85 -0.43 11.95
N TYR A 102 3.96 0.29 11.75
CA TYR A 102 5.27 -0.19 12.17
C TYR A 102 5.39 -0.33 13.70
N GLN A 103 4.90 0.65 14.46
CA GLN A 103 4.90 0.58 15.93
C GLN A 103 4.07 -0.61 16.43
N ALA A 104 2.90 -0.85 15.84
CA ALA A 104 2.09 -2.02 16.16
C ALA A 104 2.79 -3.35 15.80
N ALA A 105 3.51 -3.39 14.67
CA ALA A 105 4.31 -4.55 14.28
C ALA A 105 5.44 -4.82 15.27
N ALA A 106 6.13 -3.77 15.71
CA ALA A 106 7.20 -3.87 16.71
C ALA A 106 6.64 -4.41 18.03
N HIS A 107 5.50 -3.88 18.49
CA HIS A 107 4.84 -4.37 19.71
C HIS A 107 4.42 -5.84 19.61
N LEU A 108 3.87 -6.26 18.47
CA LEU A 108 3.58 -7.68 18.21
C LEU A 108 4.84 -8.55 18.22
N GLN A 109 5.93 -8.08 17.62
CA GLN A 109 7.18 -8.80 17.59
C GLN A 109 7.78 -8.97 18.99
N ASP A 110 7.70 -7.94 19.83
CA ASP A 110 8.17 -7.97 21.21
C ASP A 110 7.30 -8.90 22.08
N ALA A 111 5.97 -8.84 21.93
CA ALA A 111 5.06 -9.77 22.61
C ALA A 111 5.28 -11.23 22.17
N THR A 112 5.55 -11.46 20.88
CA THR A 112 5.88 -12.80 20.36
C THR A 112 7.19 -13.33 20.94
N LYS A 113 8.24 -12.50 21.00
CA LYS A 113 9.51 -12.88 21.65
C LYS A 113 9.30 -13.18 23.13
N ALA A 114 8.52 -12.38 23.84
CA ALA A 114 8.22 -12.61 25.25
C ALA A 114 7.49 -13.95 25.48
N SER A 115 6.52 -14.29 24.63
CA SER A 115 5.82 -15.58 24.65
C SER A 115 6.76 -16.75 24.37
N VAL A 116 7.66 -16.65 23.37
CA VAL A 116 8.67 -17.70 23.09
C VAL A 116 9.64 -17.88 24.26
N LEU A 117 10.13 -16.79 24.85
CA LEU A 117 11.01 -16.87 26.03
C LEU A 117 10.30 -17.49 27.24
N ALA A 118 9.01 -17.21 27.44
CA ALA A 118 8.20 -17.82 28.49
C ALA A 118 8.04 -19.33 28.25
N LEU A 119 7.81 -19.74 27.00
CA LEU A 119 7.70 -21.13 26.58
C LEU A 119 9.01 -21.90 26.87
N GLU A 120 10.15 -21.35 26.44
CA GLU A 120 11.48 -21.96 26.68
C GLU A 120 11.78 -22.15 28.17
N ARG A 121 11.38 -21.18 29.00
CA ARG A 121 11.60 -21.19 30.45
C ARG A 121 10.58 -22.00 31.23
N ARG A 122 9.52 -22.49 30.58
CA ARG A 122 8.33 -23.07 31.24
C ARG A 122 7.78 -22.12 32.31
N ASP A 123 7.72 -20.84 31.97
CA ASP A 123 7.27 -19.79 32.86
C ASP A 123 5.77 -19.97 33.18
N PRO A 124 5.35 -19.94 34.47
CA PRO A 124 3.93 -20.01 34.84
C PRO A 124 3.08 -18.88 34.25
N LEU A 125 3.70 -17.81 33.75
CA LEU A 125 3.01 -16.69 33.09
C LEU A 125 2.83 -16.87 31.58
N LEU A 126 3.09 -18.06 31.02
CA LEU A 126 2.97 -18.31 29.58
C LEU A 126 1.60 -17.88 29.03
N ASP A 127 0.51 -18.26 29.68
CA ASP A 127 -0.86 -17.94 29.25
C ASP A 127 -1.07 -16.42 29.16
N GLN A 128 -0.60 -15.66 30.15
CA GLN A 128 -0.67 -14.20 30.14
C GLN A 128 0.13 -13.61 28.95
N ARG A 129 1.30 -14.16 28.64
CA ARG A 129 2.12 -13.69 27.50
C ARG A 129 1.49 -14.03 26.16
N GLU A 130 0.81 -15.17 26.06
CA GLU A 130 0.03 -15.51 24.87
C GLU A 130 -1.15 -14.56 24.69
N ASP A 131 -1.86 -14.21 25.75
CA ASP A 131 -2.93 -13.20 25.72
C ASP A 131 -2.41 -11.82 25.27
N GLU A 132 -1.30 -11.35 25.85
CA GLU A 132 -0.63 -10.09 25.46
C GLU A 132 -0.26 -10.10 23.95
N ARG A 133 0.24 -11.23 23.45
CA ARG A 133 0.56 -11.41 22.03
C ARG A 133 -0.68 -11.38 21.15
N LEU A 134 -1.78 -12.01 21.57
CA LEU A 134 -3.05 -12.01 20.83
C LEU A 134 -3.63 -10.59 20.76
N VAL A 135 -3.61 -9.84 21.86
CA VAL A 135 -4.02 -8.43 21.88
C VAL A 135 -3.15 -7.58 20.94
N ALA A 136 -1.83 -7.75 20.98
CA ALA A 136 -0.93 -7.04 20.07
C ALA A 136 -1.18 -7.40 18.59
N ARG A 137 -1.53 -8.67 18.33
CA ARG A 137 -1.89 -9.16 16.99
C ARG A 137 -3.15 -8.48 16.48
N GLU A 138 -4.20 -8.44 17.29
CA GLU A 138 -5.46 -7.77 16.93
C GLU A 138 -5.25 -6.27 16.68
N ALA A 139 -4.49 -5.59 17.55
CA ALA A 139 -4.16 -4.18 17.38
C ALA A 139 -3.44 -3.90 16.05
N PHE A 140 -2.46 -4.72 15.67
CA PHE A 140 -1.79 -4.59 14.37
C PHE A 140 -2.78 -4.79 13.21
N ILE A 141 -3.65 -5.80 13.25
CA ILE A 141 -4.66 -6.05 12.20
C ILE A 141 -5.58 -4.84 12.06
N GLU A 142 -6.04 -4.28 13.18
CA GLU A 142 -6.95 -3.15 13.19
C GLU A 142 -6.31 -1.90 12.56
N ILE A 143 -5.10 -1.54 13.01
CA ILE A 143 -4.36 -0.38 12.50
C ILE A 143 -4.03 -0.57 11.01
N ALA A 144 -3.51 -1.74 10.62
CA ALA A 144 -3.22 -2.06 9.22
C ALA A 144 -4.47 -1.94 8.34
N ARG A 145 -5.61 -2.47 8.81
CA ARG A 145 -6.90 -2.39 8.10
C ARG A 145 -7.38 -0.94 7.97
N ALA A 146 -7.26 -0.13 9.02
CA ALA A 146 -7.63 1.28 8.99
C ALA A 146 -6.83 2.03 7.90
N LYS A 147 -5.53 1.79 7.81
CA LYS A 147 -4.66 2.43 6.79
C LYS A 147 -4.89 1.97 5.37
N ILE A 148 -5.33 0.72 5.18
CA ILE A 148 -5.72 0.24 3.84
C ILE A 148 -7.07 0.84 3.41
N LYS A 149 -8.01 1.03 4.34
CA LYS A 149 -9.35 1.55 4.05
C LYS A 149 -9.41 3.05 3.78
N MET A 150 -8.58 3.88 4.43
CA MET A 150 -8.63 5.35 4.28
C MET A 150 -8.27 5.88 2.88
N ASN A 151 -7.73 5.06 1.98
CA ASN A 151 -7.41 5.44 0.60
C ASN A 151 -8.52 5.07 -0.42
N ARG A 152 -9.80 5.04 -0.01
CA ARG A 152 -10.96 4.94 -0.90
C ARG A 152 -11.65 6.30 -1.00
#